data_AF-A0A8H7GRU2-F1
#
_entry.id   AF-A0A8H7GRU2-F1
#
_cell.length_a   1.000
_cell.length_b   1.000
_cell.length_c   1.000
_cell.angle_alpha   90.00
_cell.angle_beta   90.00
_cell.angle_gamma   90.00
#
_symmetry.space_group_name_H-M   'P 1'
#
loop_
_entity.id
_entity.type
_entity.pdbx_description
1 polymer ?
#
loop_
_entity_poly.entity_id
_entity_poly.type
_entity_poly.pdbx_seq_one_letter_code
_entity_poly.pdbx_strand_id
1 'polypeptide(L)'
;MSNPVMVGALRRKEIETKIQSVFSFLRSFIYDTHFDAISFEKNAYSVAQQLYFTSSSKHVSKWHDDEELSRQFTFVSTVFEAMELAIHNLKLYAFLGRKDNELLNRMIEIDVRVLALHNCSGGLDKLIPGYRARIAECWRLLCLCGNAFDDLLKVSKELRDLFEFHRLRAEENLGNLWQQVPVEEF
;
A
#
# COMPACT_ATOMS: atom_id res chain seq x y z
N MET A 1 -22.96 -9.61 -35.59
CA MET A 1 -23.28 -8.38 -34.84
C MET A 1 -23.10 -8.69 -33.35
N SER A 2 -22.11 -8.09 -32.68
CA SER A 2 -21.84 -8.38 -31.26
C SER A 2 -22.83 -7.62 -30.36
N ASN A 3 -23.39 -8.30 -29.36
CA ASN A 3 -24.35 -7.73 -28.41
C ASN A 3 -23.69 -6.63 -27.55
N PRO A 4 -24.22 -5.40 -27.49
CA PRO A 4 -23.65 -4.28 -26.72
C PRO A 4 -23.41 -4.60 -25.24
N VAL A 5 -24.26 -5.43 -24.63
CA VAL A 5 -24.12 -5.86 -23.22
C VAL A 5 -22.90 -6.74 -23.03
N MET A 6 -22.66 -7.67 -23.97
CA MET A 6 -21.49 -8.56 -23.94
C MET A 6 -20.20 -7.76 -24.14
N VAL A 7 -20.21 -6.75 -25.00
CA VAL A 7 -19.06 -5.86 -25.22
C VAL A 7 -18.75 -5.01 -23.98
N GLY A 8 -19.77 -4.56 -23.24
CA GLY A 8 -19.59 -3.83 -21.98
C GLY A 8 -18.98 -4.71 -20.87
N ALA A 9 -19.47 -5.93 -20.69
CA ALA A 9 -18.97 -6.87 -19.69
C ALA A 9 -17.51 -7.29 -19.94
N LEU A 10 -17.15 -7.56 -21.21
CA LEU A 10 -15.78 -7.88 -21.58
C LEU A 10 -14.82 -6.73 -21.26
N ARG A 11 -15.20 -5.49 -21.56
CA ARG A 11 -14.40 -4.29 -21.27
C ARG A 11 -14.21 -4.05 -19.77
N ARG A 12 -15.27 -4.22 -18.98
CA ARG A 12 -15.20 -4.13 -17.51
C ARG A 12 -14.14 -5.09 -16.97
N LYS A 13 -14.20 -6.35 -17.41
CA LYS A 13 -13.26 -7.39 -17.01
C LYS A 13 -11.83 -7.10 -17.44
N GLU A 14 -11.62 -6.53 -18.62
CA GLU A 14 -10.29 -6.11 -19.09
C GLU A 14 -9.68 -5.01 -18.20
N ILE A 15 -10.47 -4.02 -17.79
CA ILE A 15 -10.02 -2.95 -16.89
C ILE A 15 -9.71 -3.53 -15.50
N GLU A 16 -10.61 -4.33 -14.95
CA GLU A 16 -10.43 -5.03 -13.68
C GLU A 16 -9.13 -5.85 -13.66
N THR A 17 -8.90 -6.62 -14.72
CA THR A 17 -7.68 -7.45 -14.86
C THR A 17 -6.42 -6.59 -14.88
N LYS A 18 -6.45 -5.43 -15.54
CA LYS A 18 -5.31 -4.50 -15.55
C LYS A 18 -5.03 -3.93 -14.17
N ILE A 19 -6.08 -3.48 -13.46
CA ILE A 19 -5.94 -2.94 -12.09
C ILE A 19 -5.36 -4.02 -11.16
N GLN A 20 -5.89 -5.24 -11.21
CA GLN A 20 -5.40 -6.38 -10.43
C GLN A 20 -3.95 -6.73 -10.76
N SER A 21 -3.56 -6.69 -12.04
CA SER A 21 -2.19 -6.94 -12.47
C SER A 21 -1.22 -5.90 -11.93
N VAL A 22 -1.61 -4.60 -11.98
CA VAL A 22 -0.79 -3.52 -11.40
C VAL A 22 -0.66 -3.69 -9.90
N PHE A 23 -1.75 -3.98 -9.19
CA PHE A 23 -1.71 -4.22 -7.75
C PHE A 23 -0.80 -5.39 -7.37
N SER A 24 -0.90 -6.50 -8.10
CA SER A 24 -0.07 -7.69 -7.88
C SER A 24 1.41 -7.37 -8.11
N PHE A 25 1.72 -6.54 -9.10
CA PHE A 25 3.07 -6.09 -9.37
C PHE A 25 3.61 -5.16 -8.26
N LEU A 26 2.81 -4.20 -7.79
CA LEU A 26 3.16 -3.36 -6.62
C LEU A 26 3.45 -4.20 -5.38
N ARG A 27 2.56 -5.15 -5.08
CA ARG A 27 2.69 -6.04 -3.93
C ARG A 27 3.93 -6.94 -4.01
N SER A 28 4.42 -7.25 -5.21
CA SER A 28 5.63 -8.08 -5.39
C SER A 28 6.90 -7.45 -4.81
N PHE A 29 6.91 -6.14 -4.59
CA PHE A 29 8.03 -5.44 -3.95
C PHE A 29 7.94 -5.42 -2.42
N ILE A 30 6.84 -5.93 -1.85
CA ILE A 30 6.57 -5.86 -0.42
C ILE A 30 6.66 -7.28 0.15
N TYR A 31 7.75 -7.53 0.87
CA TYR A 31 7.99 -8.80 1.55
C TYR A 31 7.51 -8.76 2.98
N ASP A 32 7.40 -9.95 3.59
CA ASP A 32 7.00 -10.09 4.98
C ASP A 32 7.91 -9.33 5.94
N THR A 33 9.19 -9.16 5.60
CA THR A 33 10.20 -8.58 6.49
C THR A 33 10.63 -7.16 6.12
N HIS A 34 10.45 -6.76 4.86
CA HIS A 34 10.98 -5.51 4.31
C HIS A 34 10.26 -5.09 3.02
N PHE A 35 10.45 -3.84 2.62
CA PHE A 35 10.05 -3.29 1.33
C PHE A 35 11.28 -3.20 0.41
N ASP A 36 11.25 -3.81 -0.77
CA ASP A 36 12.31 -3.73 -1.77
C ASP A 36 12.21 -2.42 -2.56
N ALA A 37 12.58 -1.34 -1.89
CA ALA A 37 12.57 0.02 -2.41
C ALA A 37 13.43 0.16 -3.68
N ILE A 38 14.55 -0.56 -3.78
CA ILE A 38 15.48 -0.49 -4.91
C ILE A 38 14.84 -1.08 -6.17
N SER A 39 14.24 -2.27 -6.05
CA SER A 39 13.57 -2.89 -7.20
C SER A 39 12.31 -2.14 -7.59
N PHE A 40 11.55 -1.63 -6.61
CA PHE A 40 10.39 -0.79 -6.92
C PHE A 40 10.79 0.49 -7.65
N GLU A 41 11.82 1.21 -7.19
CA GLU A 41 12.27 2.46 -7.82
C GLU A 41 12.60 2.27 -9.31
N LYS A 42 13.30 1.17 -9.65
CA LYS A 42 13.65 0.84 -11.04
C LYS A 42 12.42 0.63 -11.93
N ASN A 43 11.29 0.28 -11.32
CA ASN A 43 10.04 -0.05 -12.01
C ASN A 43 8.96 1.02 -11.87
N ALA A 44 9.13 2.02 -11.00
CA ALA A 44 8.12 3.02 -10.66
C ALA A 44 7.58 3.75 -11.89
N TYR A 45 8.45 4.14 -12.82
CA TYR A 45 8.03 4.77 -14.08
C TYR A 45 7.12 3.87 -14.93
N SER A 46 7.44 2.57 -15.02
CA SER A 46 6.61 1.60 -15.75
C SER A 46 5.23 1.45 -15.09
N VAL A 47 5.17 1.45 -13.75
CA VAL A 47 3.90 1.41 -13.02
C VAL A 47 3.07 2.67 -13.27
N ALA A 48 3.69 3.85 -13.18
CA ALA A 48 3.02 5.12 -13.46
C ALA A 48 2.44 5.15 -14.87
N GLN A 49 3.18 4.65 -15.87
CA GLN A 49 2.67 4.51 -17.24
C GLN A 49 1.46 3.58 -17.32
N GLN A 50 1.49 2.43 -16.63
CA GLN A 50 0.36 1.48 -16.62
C GLN A 50 -0.90 2.09 -15.98
N LEU A 51 -0.75 2.82 -14.86
CA LEU A 51 -1.85 3.54 -14.22
C LEU A 51 -2.39 4.67 -15.12
N TYR A 52 -1.50 5.41 -15.77
CA TYR A 52 -1.88 6.44 -16.73
C TYR A 52 -2.63 5.85 -17.93
N PHE A 53 -2.16 4.76 -18.55
CA PHE A 53 -2.86 4.14 -19.67
C PHE A 53 -4.20 3.52 -19.26
N THR A 54 -4.30 3.02 -18.03
CA THR A 54 -5.55 2.47 -17.49
C THR A 54 -6.59 3.58 -17.29
N SER A 55 -6.18 4.75 -16.78
CA SER A 55 -7.06 5.91 -16.60
C SER A 55 -7.32 6.73 -17.87
N SER A 56 -6.40 6.76 -18.84
CA SER A 56 -6.50 7.60 -20.05
C SER A 56 -7.02 6.87 -21.28
N SER A 57 -7.26 5.56 -21.21
CA SER A 57 -7.80 4.77 -22.33
C SER A 57 -9.05 5.46 -22.89
N LYS A 58 -9.10 5.78 -24.19
CA LYS A 58 -10.19 6.57 -24.80
C LYS A 58 -11.59 5.93 -24.72
N HIS A 59 -11.68 4.73 -24.15
CA HIS A 59 -12.92 4.02 -23.85
C HIS A 59 -13.37 4.16 -22.38
N VAL A 60 -12.71 5.05 -21.61
CA VAL A 60 -12.81 5.22 -20.15
C VAL A 60 -14.04 5.97 -19.67
N SER A 61 -14.74 6.71 -20.54
CA SER A 61 -15.80 7.64 -20.12
C SER A 61 -17.03 7.01 -19.42
N LYS A 62 -17.06 5.69 -19.18
CA LYS A 62 -18.14 4.99 -18.47
C LYS A 62 -17.73 4.11 -17.30
N TRP A 63 -16.45 3.78 -17.08
CA TRP A 63 -16.09 2.95 -15.91
C TRP A 63 -15.87 3.78 -14.65
N HIS A 64 -15.67 5.10 -14.79
CA HIS A 64 -15.75 6.02 -13.64
C HIS A 64 -17.14 6.00 -12.98
N ASP A 65 -18.18 5.58 -13.71
CA ASP A 65 -19.52 5.35 -13.17
C ASP A 65 -19.63 3.96 -12.48
N ASP A 66 -18.66 3.07 -12.67
CA ASP A 66 -18.53 1.81 -11.94
C ASP A 66 -17.78 2.09 -10.64
N GLU A 67 -18.54 2.21 -9.55
CA GLU A 67 -18.04 2.52 -8.22
C GLU A 67 -16.96 1.53 -7.77
N GLU A 68 -17.12 0.25 -8.12
CA GLU A 68 -16.20 -0.80 -7.72
C GLU A 68 -14.85 -0.70 -8.43
N LEU A 69 -14.87 -0.54 -9.76
CA LEU A 69 -13.63 -0.33 -10.50
C LEU A 69 -12.93 0.97 -10.10
N SER A 70 -13.70 2.04 -9.89
CA SER A 70 -13.18 3.33 -9.42
C SER A 70 -12.49 3.18 -8.08
N ARG A 71 -13.12 2.50 -7.13
CA ARG A 71 -12.54 2.20 -5.82
C ARG A 71 -11.26 1.38 -5.91
N GLN A 72 -11.24 0.32 -6.73
CA GLN A 72 -10.03 -0.48 -6.97
C GLN A 72 -8.90 0.38 -7.55
N PHE A 73 -9.17 1.15 -8.60
CA PHE A 73 -8.16 1.99 -9.23
C PHE A 73 -7.60 3.05 -8.28
N THR A 74 -8.48 3.71 -7.51
CA THR A 74 -8.07 4.68 -6.47
C THR A 74 -7.18 4.01 -5.45
N PHE A 75 -7.57 2.85 -4.91
CA PHE A 75 -6.76 2.14 -3.94
C PHE A 75 -5.38 1.76 -4.49
N VAL A 76 -5.31 1.20 -5.71
CA VAL A 76 -4.03 0.83 -6.34
C VAL A 76 -3.14 2.05 -6.59
N SER A 77 -3.74 3.19 -6.97
CA SER A 77 -3.02 4.45 -7.13
C SER A 77 -2.46 4.94 -5.79
N THR A 78 -3.25 4.88 -4.71
CA THR A 78 -2.79 5.21 -3.36
C THR A 78 -1.64 4.32 -2.89
N VAL A 79 -1.67 3.02 -3.21
CA VAL A 79 -0.55 2.11 -2.89
C VAL A 79 0.73 2.52 -3.63
N PHE A 80 0.63 2.83 -4.93
CA PHE A 80 1.76 3.32 -5.71
C PHE A 80 2.33 4.62 -5.13
N GLU A 81 1.49 5.61 -4.84
CA GLU A 81 1.89 6.89 -4.24
C GLU A 81 2.54 6.71 -2.86
N ALA A 82 2.01 5.80 -2.04
CA ALA A 82 2.59 5.49 -0.73
C ALA A 82 3.99 4.89 -0.84
N MET A 83 4.23 4.02 -1.83
CA MET A 83 5.54 3.43 -2.10
C MET A 83 6.54 4.44 -2.67
N GLU A 84 6.10 5.36 -3.54
CA GLU A 84 6.91 6.48 -4.05
C GLU A 84 7.36 7.40 -2.91
N LEU A 85 6.42 7.79 -2.04
CA LEU A 85 6.72 8.59 -0.85
C LEU A 85 7.70 7.86 0.08
N ALA A 86 7.52 6.55 0.26
CA ALA A 86 8.42 5.74 1.07
C ALA A 86 9.85 5.75 0.49
N ILE A 87 10.04 5.55 -0.81
CA ILE A 87 11.38 5.67 -1.42
C ILE A 87 11.98 7.04 -1.15
N HIS A 88 11.20 8.11 -1.38
CA HIS A 88 11.68 9.47 -1.20
C HIS A 88 12.21 9.68 0.23
N ASN A 89 11.41 9.27 1.23
CA ASN A 89 11.77 9.41 2.63
C ASN A 89 12.94 8.51 3.04
N LEU A 90 12.98 7.25 2.58
CA LEU A 90 14.08 6.32 2.86
C LEU A 90 15.42 6.84 2.31
N LYS A 91 15.41 7.54 1.18
CA LYS A 91 16.61 8.18 0.62
C LYS A 91 17.03 9.41 1.40
N LEU A 92 16.07 10.27 1.74
CA LEU A 92 16.34 11.50 2.47
C LEU A 92 16.89 11.20 3.89
N TYR A 93 16.37 10.14 4.52
CA TYR A 93 16.74 9.71 5.86
C TYR A 93 17.49 8.39 5.86
N ALA A 94 18.34 8.17 4.85
CA ALA A 94 19.19 7.00 4.77
C ALA A 94 19.93 6.77 6.11
N PHE A 95 20.10 5.50 6.47
CA PHE A 95 20.76 5.14 7.73
C PHE A 95 22.23 5.58 7.69
N LEU A 96 22.53 6.68 8.39
CA LEU A 96 23.88 7.21 8.59
C LEU A 96 24.35 6.97 10.03
N GLY A 97 23.91 5.87 10.66
CA GLY A 97 24.25 5.50 12.04
C GLY A 97 23.44 6.22 13.12
N ARG A 98 22.40 6.99 12.75
CA ARG A 98 21.52 7.65 13.72
C ARG A 98 20.28 6.79 14.01
N LYS A 99 20.01 6.57 15.29
CA LYS A 99 18.90 5.74 15.77
C LYS A 99 17.52 6.31 15.41
N ASP A 100 17.39 7.63 15.34
CA ASP A 100 16.15 8.30 14.95
C ASP A 100 15.80 8.02 13.48
N ASN A 101 16.77 8.10 12.58
CA ASN A 101 16.61 7.69 11.18
C ASN A 101 16.30 6.19 11.04
N GLU A 102 16.95 5.34 11.83
CA GLU A 102 16.68 3.89 11.81
C GLU A 102 15.22 3.57 12.14
N LEU A 103 14.70 4.16 13.22
CA LEU A 103 13.31 3.97 13.64
C LEU A 103 12.33 4.58 12.64
N LEU A 104 12.63 5.76 12.07
CA LEU A 104 11.83 6.33 10.99
C LEU A 104 11.76 5.39 9.78
N ASN A 105 12.90 4.89 9.31
CA ASN A 105 12.94 3.97 8.17
C ASN A 105 12.14 2.70 8.47
N ARG A 106 12.21 2.19 9.70
CA ARG A 106 11.42 1.04 10.13
C ARG A 106 9.93 1.34 10.12
N MET A 107 9.51 2.53 10.57
CA MET A 107 8.10 2.94 10.53
C MET A 107 7.59 3.08 9.09
N ILE A 108 8.39 3.66 8.19
CA ILE A 108 8.09 3.73 6.75
C ILE A 108 7.88 2.33 6.16
N GLU A 109 8.77 1.38 6.48
CA GLU A 109 8.62 0.00 6.02
C GLU A 109 7.35 -0.67 6.55
N ILE A 110 7.02 -0.47 7.84
CA ILE A 110 5.81 -1.04 8.43
C ILE A 110 4.58 -0.52 7.69
N ASP A 111 4.49 0.78 7.51
CA ASP A 111 3.38 1.45 6.80
C ASP A 111 3.18 0.89 5.38
N VAL A 112 4.26 0.73 4.59
CA VAL A 112 4.18 0.08 3.27
C VAL A 112 3.77 -1.40 3.39
N ARG A 113 4.31 -2.14 4.36
CA ARG A 113 4.01 -3.57 4.56
C ARG A 113 2.53 -3.83 4.88
N VAL A 114 1.87 -2.92 5.58
CA VAL A 114 0.43 -3.03 5.86
C VAL A 114 -0.39 -3.01 4.56
N LEU A 115 0.03 -2.26 3.54
CA LEU A 115 -0.68 -2.20 2.25
C LEU A 115 -0.73 -3.55 1.54
N ALA A 116 0.29 -4.41 1.71
CA ALA A 116 0.31 -5.75 1.13
C ALA A 116 -0.68 -6.74 1.76
N LEU A 117 -1.31 -6.38 2.89
CA LEU A 117 -2.35 -7.18 3.54
C LEU A 117 -3.74 -6.94 2.93
N HIS A 118 -3.85 -5.95 2.04
CA HIS A 118 -5.08 -5.65 1.33
C HIS A 118 -5.18 -6.45 0.04
N ASN A 119 -6.42 -6.62 -0.43
CA ASN A 119 -6.71 -7.03 -1.80
C ASN A 119 -6.72 -5.79 -2.72
N CYS A 120 -6.89 -5.99 -4.03
CA CYS A 120 -6.92 -4.89 -5.02
C CYS A 120 -8.06 -3.88 -4.80
N SER A 121 -9.01 -4.20 -3.93
CA SER A 121 -10.11 -3.36 -3.52
C SER A 121 -9.81 -2.53 -2.28
N GLY A 122 -8.69 -2.74 -1.58
CA GLY A 122 -8.44 -2.06 -0.31
C GLY A 122 -9.21 -2.63 0.88
N GLY A 123 -9.78 -3.84 0.73
CA GLY A 123 -10.24 -4.64 1.85
C GLY A 123 -9.18 -5.66 2.30
N LEU A 124 -9.39 -6.32 3.42
CA LEU A 124 -8.51 -7.40 3.89
C LEU A 124 -8.45 -8.55 2.88
N ASP A 125 -7.25 -8.95 2.49
CA ASP A 125 -7.03 -10.13 1.66
C ASP A 125 -6.96 -11.40 2.52
N LYS A 126 -8.10 -12.07 2.64
CA LYS A 126 -8.22 -13.34 3.38
C LYS A 126 -7.55 -14.53 2.69
N LEU A 127 -7.14 -14.37 1.43
CA LEU A 127 -6.40 -15.42 0.71
C LEU A 127 -4.92 -15.44 1.11
N ILE A 128 -4.44 -14.43 1.84
CA ILE A 128 -3.07 -14.40 2.37
C ILE A 128 -2.93 -15.45 3.49
N PRO A 129 -2.01 -16.42 3.35
CA PRO A 129 -1.74 -17.37 4.42
C PRO A 129 -1.31 -16.66 5.70
N GLY A 130 -2.01 -16.95 6.80
CA GLY A 130 -1.72 -16.36 8.10
C GLY A 130 -1.98 -14.86 8.19
N TYR A 131 -2.91 -14.30 7.39
CA TYR A 131 -3.23 -12.86 7.38
C TYR A 131 -3.40 -12.26 8.78
N ARG A 132 -4.06 -12.95 9.72
CA ARG A 132 -4.20 -12.51 11.12
C ARG A 132 -2.87 -12.33 11.83
N ALA A 133 -2.00 -13.34 11.73
CA ALA A 133 -0.69 -13.31 12.35
C ALA A 133 0.16 -12.17 11.76
N ARG A 134 0.02 -11.91 10.45
CA ARG A 134 0.69 -10.79 9.78
C ARG A 134 0.17 -9.42 10.24
N ILE A 135 -1.15 -9.25 10.42
CA ILE A 135 -1.72 -8.03 11.00
C ILE A 135 -1.19 -7.82 12.42
N ALA A 136 -1.26 -8.85 13.27
CA ALA A 136 -0.79 -8.79 14.64
C ALA A 136 0.72 -8.49 14.73
N GLU A 137 1.53 -9.07 13.83
CA GLU A 137 2.96 -8.79 13.76
C GLU A 137 3.25 -7.35 13.33
N CYS A 138 2.52 -6.81 12.34
CA CYS A 138 2.63 -5.41 11.97
C CYS A 138 2.25 -4.48 13.13
N TRP A 139 1.17 -4.79 13.85
CA TRP A 139 0.75 -4.03 15.04
C TRP A 139 1.83 -4.04 16.13
N ARG A 140 2.38 -5.22 16.43
CA ARG A 140 3.44 -5.39 17.41
C ARG A 140 4.69 -4.58 17.03
N LEU A 141 5.11 -4.65 15.77
CA LEU A 141 6.26 -3.89 15.27
C LEU A 141 6.00 -2.39 15.32
N LEU A 142 4.79 -1.95 14.99
CA LEU A 142 4.38 -0.54 15.07
C LEU A 142 4.50 -0.03 16.51
N CYS A 143 3.92 -0.73 17.49
CA CYS A 143 4.01 -0.34 18.89
C CYS A 143 5.46 -0.32 19.42
N LEU A 144 6.26 -1.34 19.07
CA LEU A 144 7.66 -1.38 19.48
C LEU A 144 8.47 -0.23 18.88
N CYS A 145 8.24 0.07 17.60
CA CYS A 145 8.93 1.16 16.92
C CYS A 145 8.51 2.52 17.48
N GLY A 146 7.21 2.73 17.72
CA GLY A 146 6.65 3.93 18.35
C GLY A 146 7.24 4.19 19.73
N ASN A 147 7.15 3.21 20.63
CA ASN A 147 7.72 3.33 21.99
C ASN A 147 9.22 3.65 21.96
N ALA A 148 9.98 2.97 21.09
CA ALA A 148 11.42 3.21 20.96
C ALA A 148 11.75 4.62 20.42
N PHE A 149 10.86 5.20 19.61
CA PHE A 149 11.03 6.55 19.05
C PHE A 149 10.63 7.63 20.06
N ASP A 150 9.58 7.39 20.85
CA ASP A 150 9.14 8.27 21.93
C ASP A 150 10.22 8.46 23.01
N ASP A 151 10.98 7.40 23.29
CA ASP A 151 12.12 7.43 24.22
C ASP A 151 13.31 8.25 23.71
N LEU A 152 13.34 8.65 22.43
CA LEU A 152 14.45 9.42 21.89
C LEU A 152 14.40 10.89 22.33
N LEU A 153 15.48 11.33 22.98
CA LEU A 153 15.72 12.71 23.32
C LEU A 153 16.22 13.50 22.10
N LYS A 154 15.79 14.76 21.97
CA LYS A 154 16.31 15.73 20.98
C LYS A 154 16.15 15.35 19.51
N VAL A 155 15.08 14.64 19.15
CA VAL A 155 14.67 14.47 17.75
C VAL A 155 14.12 15.79 17.22
N SER A 156 14.47 16.17 15.98
CA SER A 156 13.95 17.38 15.34
C SER A 156 12.44 17.29 15.12
N LYS A 157 11.76 18.43 15.07
CA LYS A 157 10.30 18.46 14.89
C LYS A 157 9.91 17.80 13.56
N GLU A 158 10.66 18.07 12.50
CA GLU A 158 10.39 17.56 11.15
C GLU A 158 10.43 16.03 11.11
N LEU A 159 11.40 15.42 11.80
CA LEU A 159 11.50 13.97 11.86
C LEU A 159 10.39 13.35 12.70
N ARG A 160 9.98 14.02 13.78
CA ARG A 160 8.81 13.59 14.59
C ARG A 160 7.52 13.65 13.78
N ASP A 161 7.28 14.77 13.09
CA ASP A 161 6.09 14.95 12.27
C ASP A 161 6.02 13.87 11.16
N LEU A 162 7.16 13.54 10.54
CA LEU A 162 7.23 12.50 9.52
C LEU A 162 7.05 11.08 10.09
N PHE A 163 7.64 10.80 11.25
CA PHE A 163 7.45 9.52 11.94
C PHE A 163 5.96 9.32 12.28
N GLU A 164 5.33 10.33 12.87
CA GLU A 164 3.92 10.32 13.24
C GLU A 164 3.00 10.18 12.02
N PHE A 165 3.33 10.83 10.91
CA PHE A 165 2.62 10.65 9.66
C PHE A 165 2.56 9.18 9.22
N HIS A 166 3.70 8.49 9.20
CA HIS A 166 3.76 7.07 8.84
C HIS A 166 3.11 6.17 9.89
N ARG A 167 3.28 6.48 11.18
CA ARG A 167 2.65 5.75 12.30
C ARG A 167 1.14 5.78 12.19
N LEU A 168 0.54 6.97 12.06
CA LEU A 168 -0.91 7.15 11.98
C LEU A 168 -1.50 6.44 10.76
N ARG A 169 -0.84 6.54 9.60
CA ARG A 169 -1.28 5.86 8.38
C ARG A 169 -1.28 4.34 8.56
N ALA A 170 -0.24 3.79 9.16
CA ALA A 170 -0.15 2.36 9.45
C ALA A 170 -1.20 1.90 10.48
N GLU A 171 -1.42 2.68 11.55
CA GLU A 171 -2.45 2.42 12.57
C GLU A 171 -3.86 2.40 11.99
N GLU A 172 -4.20 3.39 11.16
CA GLU A 172 -5.51 3.47 10.50
C GLU A 172 -5.74 2.26 9.60
N ASN A 173 -4.76 1.93 8.75
CA ASN A 173 -4.87 0.77 7.86
C ASN A 173 -4.99 -0.54 8.65
N LEU A 174 -4.18 -0.74 9.69
CA LEU A 174 -4.27 -1.94 10.51
C LEU A 174 -5.58 -2.03 11.28
N GLY A 175 -6.09 -0.92 11.80
CA GLY A 175 -7.39 -0.85 12.47
C GLY A 175 -8.53 -1.24 11.52
N ASN A 176 -8.52 -0.69 10.31
CA ASN A 176 -9.49 -1.02 9.26
C ASN A 176 -9.41 -2.49 8.84
N LEU A 177 -8.21 -3.06 8.75
CA LEU A 177 -8.01 -4.49 8.47
C LEU A 177 -8.55 -5.36 9.61
N TRP A 178 -8.27 -5.00 10.87
CA TRP A 178 -8.69 -5.77 12.03
C TRP A 178 -10.22 -5.83 12.17
N GLN A 179 -10.94 -4.78 11.78
CA GLN A 179 -12.41 -4.78 11.76
C GLN A 179 -13.02 -5.77 10.75
N GLN A 180 -12.24 -6.23 9.75
CA GLN A 180 -12.70 -7.15 8.71
C GLN A 180 -12.39 -8.63 9.02
N VAL A 181 -11.71 -8.87 10.14
CA VAL A 181 -11.31 -10.19 10.65
C VAL A 181 -12.55 -10.91 11.22
N PRO A 182 -12.98 -12.07 10.68
CA PRO A 182 -14.18 -12.77 11.14
C PRO A 182 -14.18 -13.11 12.64
N VAL A 183 -15.33 -13.03 13.29
CA VAL A 183 -15.46 -13.29 14.74
C VAL A 183 -15.30 -14.78 15.05
N GLU A 184 -15.62 -15.66 14.11
CA GLU A 184 -15.65 -17.12 14.28
C GLU A 184 -14.27 -17.78 14.35
N GLU A 185 -13.20 -17.04 14.11
CA GLU A 185 -11.81 -17.52 14.17
C GLU A 185 -11.07 -16.96 15.40
N PHE A 186 -11.81 -16.59 16.45
CA PHE A 186 -11.31 -16.26 17.79
C PHE A 186 -11.59 -17.39 18.80
#